data_AF-A0A2X3KX40-F1
#
_entry.id   AF-A0A2X3KX40-F1
#
_cell.length_a   1.000
_cell.length_b   1.000
_cell.length_c   1.000
_cell.angle_alpha   90.00
_cell.angle_beta   90.00
_cell.angle_gamma   90.00
#
_symmetry.space_group_name_H-M   'P 1'
#
loop_
_entity.id
_entity.type
_entity.pdbx_description
1 polymer ?
#
loop_
_entity_poly.entity_id
_entity_poly.type
_entity_poly.pdbx_seq_one_letter_code
_entity_poly.pdbx_strand_id
1 'polypeptide(L)' 'MHLVYDVRRDDAPLRKVAGQPGEFDKLRKNYLERREWSSLYVQCDDATAANMLQMLGFSAIHHPLN' A
#
# COMPACT_ATOMS: atom_id res chain seq x y z
N MET A 1 1.23 6.11 3.50
CA MET A 1 1.27 5.32 2.24
C MET A 1 2.03 4.00 2.37
N HIS A 2 3.32 4.00 2.70
CA HIS A 2 4.15 2.77 2.75
C HIS A 2 3.68 1.69 3.74
N LEU A 3 2.87 2.06 4.74
CA LEU A 3 2.24 1.09 5.66
C LEU A 3 1.34 0.09 4.92
N VAL A 4 0.54 0.56 3.96
CA VAL A 4 -0.33 -0.31 3.17
C VAL A 4 0.50 -1.09 2.16
N TYR A 5 1.42 -0.41 1.47
CA TYR A 5 2.31 -1.05 0.53
C TYR A 5 3.53 -0.18 0.21
N ASP A 6 4.70 -0.79 0.22
CA ASP A 6 5.99 -0.19 -0.16
C ASP A 6 6.55 -0.91 -1.39
N VAL A 7 6.68 -0.18 -2.50
CA VAL A 7 7.13 -0.73 -3.79
C VAL A 7 8.53 -1.33 -3.74
N ARG A 8 9.36 -0.90 -2.78
CA ARG A 8 10.73 -1.41 -2.63
C ARG A 8 10.76 -2.89 -2.24
N ARG A 9 9.66 -3.41 -1.69
CA ARG A 9 9.48 -4.84 -1.41
C ARG A 9 9.52 -5.70 -2.68
N ASP A 10 9.14 -5.15 -3.83
CA ASP A 10 9.17 -5.86 -5.12
C ASP A 10 10.45 -5.56 -5.90
N ASP A 11 10.94 -4.32 -5.81
CA ASP A 11 12.18 -3.89 -6.48
C ASP A 11 13.38 -4.74 -6.01
N ALA A 12 13.51 -5.00 -4.71
CA ALA A 12 14.65 -5.75 -4.19
C ALA A 12 14.72 -7.21 -4.70
N PRO A 13 13.65 -8.04 -4.66
CA PRO A 13 13.63 -9.35 -5.31
C PRO A 13 13.91 -9.29 -6.81
N LEU A 14 13.31 -8.32 -7.52
CA LEU A 14 13.52 -8.17 -8.96
C LEU A 14 14.98 -7.91 -9.31
N ARG A 15 15.65 -6.99 -8.58
CA ARG A 15 17.08 -6.70 -8.77
C ARG A 15 17.97 -7.90 -8.49
N LYS A 16 17.60 -8.74 -7.51
CA LYS A 16 18.39 -9.94 -7.14
C LYS A 16 18.42 -11.00 -8.24
N VAL A 17 17.35 -11.13 -9.02
CA VAL A 17 17.22 -12.16 -10.07
C VAL A 17 17.31 -11.58 -11.48
N ALA A 18 17.71 -10.31 -11.61
CA ALA A 18 17.81 -9.64 -12.90
C ALA A 18 18.76 -10.39 -13.84
N GLY A 19 18.30 -10.64 -15.07
CA GLY A 19 19.06 -11.39 -16.08
C GLY A 19 18.99 -12.92 -15.95
N GLN A 20 18.32 -13.46 -14.93
CA GLN A 20 18.09 -14.90 -14.80
C GLN A 20 16.83 -15.31 -15.61
N PRO A 21 16.95 -16.20 -16.61
CA PRO A 21 15.81 -16.60 -17.44
C PRO A 21 14.69 -17.23 -16.60
N GLY A 22 13.45 -16.76 -16.79
CA GLY A 22 12.25 -17.30 -16.14
C GLY A 22 11.97 -16.80 -14.71
N GLU A 23 12.91 -16.11 -14.05
CA GLU A 23 12.70 -15.63 -12.69
C GLU A 23 11.68 -14.47 -12.62
N PHE A 24 11.60 -13.65 -13.66
CA PHE A 24 10.57 -12.61 -13.76
C PHE A 24 9.14 -13.20 -13.69
N ASP A 25 8.89 -14.28 -14.45
CA ASP A 25 7.58 -14.94 -14.45
C ASP A 25 7.31 -15.65 -13.13
N LYS A 26 8.32 -16.24 -12.50
CA LYS A 26 8.18 -16.85 -11.16
C LYS A 26 7.79 -15.81 -10.10
N LEU A 27 8.37 -14.62 -10.13
CA LEU A 27 8.01 -13.53 -9.21
C LEU A 27 6.54 -13.11 -9.39
N ARG A 28 6.08 -13.01 -10.65
CA ARG A 28 4.68 -12.68 -10.94
C ARG A 28 3.71 -13.79 -10.55
N LYS A 29 4.08 -15.04 -10.81
CA LYS A 29 3.23 -16.21 -10.53
C LYS A 29 3.04 -16.45 -9.03
N ASN A 30 4.04 -16.14 -8.23
CA ASN A 30 4.03 -16.34 -6.77
C ASN A 30 3.96 -15.00 -6.01
N TYR A 31 3.34 -13.99 -6.61
CA TYR A 31 3.25 -12.66 -6.03
C TYR A 31 2.48 -12.69 -4.71
N LEU A 32 3.04 -12.09 -3.66
CA LEU A 32 2.42 -12.03 -2.34
C LEU A 32 1.22 -11.06 -2.35
N GLU A 33 0.29 -11.26 -1.42
CA GLU A 33 -0.89 -10.40 -1.31
C GLU A 33 -0.50 -8.93 -1.10
N ARG A 34 -1.10 -8.05 -1.90
CA ARG A 34 -0.99 -6.60 -1.79
C ARG A 34 -2.38 -6.01 -1.58
N ARG A 35 -2.50 -5.13 -0.59
CA ARG A 35 -3.74 -4.41 -0.30
C ARG A 35 -3.71 -2.99 -0.87
N GLU A 36 -4.91 -2.40 -0.98
CA GLU A 36 -5.13 -1.02 -1.39
C GLU A 36 -5.38 -0.12 -0.18
N TRP A 37 -5.29 1.20 -0.36
CA TRP A 37 -5.44 2.17 0.73
C TRP A 37 -6.81 2.12 1.42
N SER A 38 -7.86 1.74 0.68
CA SER A 38 -9.21 1.54 1.19
C SER A 38 -9.30 0.44 2.27
N SER A 39 -8.34 -0.47 2.31
CA SER A 39 -8.28 -1.53 3.33
C SER A 39 -7.83 -1.04 4.70
N LEU A 40 -7.23 0.14 4.79
CA LEU A 40 -6.79 0.72 6.05
C LEU A 40 -7.84 1.71 6.55
N TYR A 41 -8.39 1.42 7.72
CA TYR A 41 -9.31 2.32 8.42
C TYR A 41 -8.52 3.35 9.24
N VAL A 42 -8.76 4.64 8.99
CA VAL A 42 -8.03 5.74 9.62
C VAL A 42 -8.99 6.66 10.38
N GLN A 43 -8.74 6.84 11.68
CA GLN A 43 -9.45 7.82 12.50
C GLN A 43 -8.60 9.08 12.63
N CYS A 44 -9.17 10.23 12.29
CA CYS A 44 -8.51 11.52 12.36
C CYS A 44 -9.24 12.43 13.33
N ASP A 45 -8.53 13.18 14.16
CA ASP A 45 -9.07 14.25 15.01
C ASP A 45 -9.31 15.56 14.24
N ASP A 46 -8.69 15.72 13.06
CA ASP A 46 -8.92 16.80 12.10
C ASP A 46 -9.85 16.38 10.95
N ALA A 47 -10.89 17.19 10.72
CA ALA A 47 -11.89 16.94 9.69
C ALA A 47 -11.34 17.16 8.27
N THR A 48 -10.42 18.11 8.10
CA THR A 48 -9.79 18.37 6.79
C THR A 48 -8.90 17.19 6.38
N ALA A 49 -8.10 16.65 7.31
CA ALA A 49 -7.30 15.46 7.09
C ALA A 49 -8.16 14.23 6.73
N ALA A 50 -9.27 14.01 7.44
CA ALA A 50 -10.19 12.91 7.13
C ALA A 50 -10.74 13.00 5.70
N ASN A 51 -11.18 14.19 5.27
CA ASN A 51 -11.69 14.41 3.91
C ASN A 51 -10.60 14.20 2.85
N MET A 52 -9.40 14.74 3.07
CA MET A 52 -8.27 14.56 2.15
C MET A 52 -7.91 13.08 1.98
N LEU A 53 -7.90 12.31 3.07
CA LEU A 53 -7.60 10.88 3.03
C LEU A 53 -8.69 10.09 2.28
N GLN A 54 -9.97 10.45 2.45
CA GLN A 54 -11.04 9.86 1.65
C GLN A 54 -10.85 10.11 0.15
N MET A 55 -10.52 11.35 -0.25
CA MET A 55 -10.26 11.70 -1.66
C MET A 55 -9.07 10.94 -2.25
N LEU A 56 -8.06 10.62 -1.42
CA LEU A 56 -6.92 9.80 -1.83
C LEU A 56 -7.26 8.31 -1.93
N GLY A 57 -8.41 7.86 -1.41
CA GLY A 57 -8.87 6.47 -1.47
C GLY A 57 -8.71 5.66 -0.18
N PHE A 58 -8.43 6.31 0.96
CA PHE A 58 -8.46 5.65 2.27
C PHE A 58 -9.88 5.54 2.81
N SER A 59 -10.12 4.52 3.64
CA SER A 59 -11.29 4.49 4.51
C SER A 59 -11.00 5.36 5.74
N ALA A 60 -11.36 6.64 5.71
CA ALA A 60 -11.05 7.59 6.79
C ALA A 60 -12.32 8.21 7.40
N ILE A 61 -12.31 8.46 8.71
CA ILE A 61 -13.37 9.19 9.43
C ILE A 61 -12.80 10.28 10.32
N HIS A 62 -13.59 11.32 10.56
CA HIS A 62 -13.32 12.31 11.61
C HIS A 62 -13.86 11.79 12.94
N HIS A 63 -13.02 11.77 13.96
CA HIS A 63 -13.33 11.39 15.33
C HIS A 63 -12.76 12.47 16.28
N PRO A 64 -13.57 13.46 16.67
CA PRO A 64 -13.11 14.55 17.52
C PRO A 64 -12.69 14.03 18.89
N LEU A 65 -11.60 14.58 19.42
CA LEU A 65 -11.18 14.34 20.80
C LEU A 65 -12.20 15.02 21.72
N ASN A 66 -12.83 14.23 22.60
CA ASN A 66 -13.73 14.73 23.64
C ASN A 66 -12.99 15.58 24.68
#